data_AF-A0A6G2VC14-F1
#
_entry.id   AF-A0A6G2VC14-F1
#
_cell.length_a   1.000
_cell.length_b   1.000
_cell.length_c   1.000
_cell.angle_alpha   90.00
_cell.angle_beta   90.00
_cell.angle_gamma   90.00
#
_symmetry.space_group_name_H-M   'P 1'
#
loop_
_entity.id
_entity.type
_entity.pdbx_description
1 polymer ?
#
loop_
_entity_poly.entity_id
_entity_poly.type
_entity_poly.pdbx_seq_one_letter_code
_entity_poly.pdbx_strand_id
1 'polypeptide(L)'
;TIIPDNGVTALKVGDVDGVKLAGLLIDAGTTNSDTLVEVGPEGASASHADNPTSVQDVFVRVGGAGAGKATTGMVINSNDTIIDHTWLWRADHGEGIGWETNRSDYGLQVNGDNVLATGLFVEHFNKYDV
;
A
#
# COMPACT_ATOMS: atom_id res chain seq x y z
N THR A 1 5.38 10.01 8.55
CA THR A 1 5.49 8.55 8.64
C THR A 1 4.45 8.01 9.60
N ILE A 2 3.80 6.91 9.26
CA ILE A 2 2.84 6.18 10.09
C ILE A 2 3.36 4.73 10.20
N ILE A 3 3.43 4.21 11.43
CA ILE A 3 3.85 2.82 11.70
C ILE A 3 2.67 2.13 12.40
N PRO A 4 2.08 1.07 11.81
CA PRO A 4 1.04 0.30 12.48
C PRO A 4 1.64 -0.65 13.52
N ASP A 5 1.21 -0.51 14.77
CA ASP A 5 1.48 -1.49 15.81
C ASP A 5 0.49 -2.66 15.74
N ASN A 6 0.87 -3.81 16.30
CA ASN A 6 -0.02 -4.97 16.48
C ASN A 6 -0.59 -5.56 15.18
N GLY A 7 0.05 -5.33 14.03
CA GLY A 7 -0.34 -5.94 12.75
C GLY A 7 -1.63 -5.37 12.15
N VAL A 8 -2.04 -4.17 12.55
CA VAL A 8 -3.23 -3.52 11.98
C VAL A 8 -2.94 -2.88 10.62
N THR A 9 -3.98 -2.66 9.83
CA THR A 9 -3.86 -1.78 8.65
C THR A 9 -3.64 -0.34 9.10
N ALA A 10 -2.61 0.31 8.56
CA ALA A 10 -2.26 1.68 8.94
C ALA A 10 -3.28 2.70 8.42
N LEU A 11 -3.83 2.46 7.22
CA LEU A 11 -4.76 3.38 6.58
C LEU A 11 -5.86 2.63 5.82
N LYS A 12 -7.12 2.94 6.15
CA LYS A 12 -8.30 2.46 5.43
C LYS A 12 -9.11 3.67 4.94
N VAL A 13 -9.36 3.74 3.64
CA VAL A 13 -10.31 4.68 3.03
C VAL A 13 -11.63 3.95 2.81
N GLY A 14 -12.75 4.59 3.15
CA GLY A 14 -14.08 4.06 2.85
C GLY A 14 -14.43 4.16 1.37
N ASP A 15 -15.57 3.59 0.97
CA ASP A 15 -16.10 3.69 -0.40
C ASP A 15 -16.79 5.07 -0.62
N VAL A 16 -15.98 6.13 -0.71
CA VAL A 16 -16.43 7.53 -0.76
C VAL A 16 -15.65 8.36 -1.79
N ASP A 17 -16.29 9.41 -2.29
CA ASP A 17 -15.70 10.30 -3.29
C ASP A 17 -14.57 11.18 -2.72
N GLY A 18 -13.60 11.50 -3.58
CA GLY A 18 -12.74 12.68 -3.46
C GLY A 18 -11.74 12.68 -2.31
N VAL A 19 -11.43 11.54 -1.70
CA VAL A 19 -10.39 11.44 -0.68
C VAL A 19 -9.02 11.69 -1.33
N LYS A 20 -8.15 12.42 -0.62
CA LYS A 20 -6.82 12.80 -1.09
C LYS A 20 -5.78 12.35 -0.08
N LEU A 21 -5.08 11.27 -0.39
CA LEU A 21 -3.92 10.84 0.37
C LEU A 21 -2.68 11.46 -0.29
N ALA A 22 -1.92 12.26 0.47
CA ALA A 22 -0.79 12.99 -0.07
C ALA A 22 0.41 13.02 0.90
N GLY A 23 1.60 12.64 0.43
CA GLY A 23 2.87 12.85 1.15
C GLY A 23 3.04 12.01 2.42
N LEU A 24 2.69 10.73 2.35
CA LEU A 24 2.73 9.81 3.50
C LEU A 24 3.75 8.69 3.27
N LEU A 25 4.59 8.43 4.27
CA LEU A 25 5.32 7.16 4.37
C LEU A 25 4.60 6.23 5.34
N ILE A 26 4.21 5.06 4.87
CA ILE A 26 3.66 3.96 5.66
C ILE A 26 4.78 2.93 5.86
N ASP A 27 5.25 2.80 7.09
CA ASP A 27 6.43 2.00 7.43
C ASP A 27 6.01 0.80 8.28
N ALA A 28 6.24 -0.41 7.79
CA ALA A 28 5.69 -1.62 8.38
C ALA A 28 6.24 -1.89 9.80
N GLY A 29 5.34 -2.22 10.72
CA GLY A 29 5.71 -2.68 12.06
C GLY A 29 6.31 -4.10 12.07
N THR A 30 6.84 -4.50 13.22
CA THR A 30 7.47 -5.82 13.42
C THR A 30 6.47 -6.97 13.37
N THR A 31 5.22 -6.71 13.76
CA THR A 31 4.10 -7.66 13.64
C THR A 31 3.50 -7.55 12.25
N ASN A 32 3.32 -8.70 11.59
CA ASN A 32 2.80 -8.73 10.22
C ASN A 32 1.42 -8.07 10.13
N SER A 33 1.28 -7.09 9.25
CA SER A 33 -0.02 -6.56 8.86
C SER A 33 -0.53 -7.28 7.62
N ASP A 34 -1.81 -7.65 7.57
CA ASP A 34 -2.35 -8.28 6.35
C ASP A 34 -2.33 -7.31 5.16
N THR A 35 -2.59 -6.03 5.40
CA THR A 35 -2.47 -4.95 4.41
C THR A 35 -2.04 -3.67 5.12
N LEU A 36 -1.15 -2.87 4.55
CA LEU A 36 -0.75 -1.58 5.14
C LEU A 36 -1.68 -0.43 4.72
N VAL A 37 -2.07 -0.38 3.45
CA VAL A 37 -2.98 0.63 2.88
C VAL A 37 -4.12 -0.03 2.12
N GLU A 38 -5.36 0.30 2.47
CA GLU A 38 -6.57 -0.17 1.80
C GLU A 38 -7.39 1.04 1.31
N VAL A 39 -7.58 1.16 0.00
CA VAL A 39 -8.42 2.20 -0.63
C VAL A 39 -9.72 1.59 -1.10
N GLY A 40 -10.80 1.85 -0.35
CA GLY A 40 -12.09 1.17 -0.50
C GLY A 40 -12.10 -0.17 0.23
N PRO A 41 -13.21 -0.56 0.88
CA PRO A 41 -13.34 -1.88 1.47
C PRO A 41 -13.38 -2.98 0.39
N GLU A 42 -13.06 -4.22 0.76
CA GLU A 42 -13.28 -5.39 -0.11
C GLU A 42 -14.74 -5.43 -0.62
N GLY A 43 -14.91 -5.64 -1.93
CA GLY A 43 -16.22 -5.63 -2.58
C GLY A 43 -16.78 -4.23 -2.86
N ALA A 44 -15.97 -3.16 -2.71
CA ALA A 44 -16.29 -1.83 -3.23
C ALA A 44 -16.73 -1.93 -4.70
N SER A 45 -17.79 -1.21 -5.04
CA SER A 45 -18.42 -1.29 -6.38
C SER A 45 -19.00 0.03 -6.87
N ALA A 46 -18.98 1.08 -6.04
CA ALA A 46 -19.35 2.42 -6.49
C ALA A 46 -18.37 2.91 -7.57
N SER A 47 -18.87 3.74 -8.48
CA SER A 47 -18.01 4.53 -9.37
C SER A 47 -17.78 5.90 -8.77
N HIS A 48 -16.55 6.38 -8.89
CA HIS A 48 -16.08 7.68 -8.40
C HIS A 48 -15.53 8.56 -9.53
N ALA A 49 -15.87 8.27 -10.80
CA ALA A 49 -15.28 8.91 -11.97
C ALA A 49 -15.33 10.45 -11.96
N ASP A 50 -16.39 11.05 -11.41
CA ASP A 50 -16.55 12.51 -11.34
C ASP A 50 -15.72 13.17 -10.23
N ASN A 51 -15.31 12.41 -9.21
CA ASN A 51 -14.54 12.89 -8.07
C ASN A 51 -13.76 11.73 -7.42
N PRO A 52 -12.71 11.22 -8.09
CA PRO A 52 -12.04 10.00 -7.65
C PRO A 52 -11.21 10.20 -6.38
N THR A 53 -11.02 9.12 -5.63
CA THR A 53 -9.98 9.08 -4.59
C THR A 53 -8.59 9.10 -5.26
N SER A 54 -7.64 9.83 -4.67
CA SER A 54 -6.26 9.92 -5.15
C SER A 54 -5.25 9.53 -4.08
N VAL A 55 -4.20 8.84 -4.54
CA VAL A 55 -3.03 8.39 -3.77
C VAL A 55 -1.80 9.04 -4.40
N GLN A 56 -1.23 10.07 -3.75
CA GLN A 56 -0.15 10.87 -4.29
C GLN A 56 1.05 10.96 -3.35
N ASP A 57 2.26 10.68 -3.82
CA ASP A 57 3.45 10.65 -2.97
C ASP A 57 3.24 9.81 -1.70
N VAL A 58 2.54 8.69 -1.83
CA VAL A 58 2.33 7.72 -0.75
C VAL A 58 3.32 6.59 -0.94
N PHE A 59 4.13 6.33 0.08
CA PHE A 59 5.21 5.38 0.03
C PHE A 59 4.96 4.26 1.04
N VAL A 60 5.33 3.03 0.69
CA VAL A 60 5.36 1.90 1.61
C VAL A 60 6.81 1.44 1.78
N ARG A 61 7.22 1.22 3.02
CA ARG A 61 8.48 0.56 3.35
C ARG A 61 8.23 -0.68 4.21
N VAL A 62 8.84 -1.80 3.83
CA VAL A 62 8.83 -3.05 4.63
C VAL A 62 10.26 -3.44 5.01
N GLY A 63 10.68 -3.06 6.21
CA GLY A 63 12.03 -3.29 6.75
C GLY A 63 13.00 -2.12 6.53
N GLY A 64 14.29 -2.33 6.80
CA GLY A 64 15.39 -1.38 6.52
C GLY A 64 15.77 -0.50 7.71
N ALA A 65 14.79 -0.12 8.54
CA ALA A 65 15.00 0.55 9.84
C ALA A 65 14.79 -0.41 11.03
N GLY A 66 14.98 -1.72 10.79
CA GLY A 66 14.53 -2.80 11.66
C GLY A 66 13.68 -3.80 10.87
N ALA A 67 13.27 -4.90 11.51
CA ALA A 67 12.39 -5.86 10.88
C ALA A 67 10.98 -5.25 10.72
N GLY A 68 10.38 -5.40 9.55
CA GLY A 68 9.00 -4.99 9.28
C GLY A 68 8.34 -6.02 8.36
N LYS A 69 7.05 -6.31 8.56
CA LYS A 69 6.34 -7.31 7.73
C LYS A 69 4.94 -6.84 7.37
N ALA A 70 4.56 -7.14 6.13
CA ALA A 70 3.17 -7.03 5.67
C ALA A 70 2.90 -8.07 4.59
N THR A 71 1.71 -8.67 4.57
CA THR A 71 1.34 -9.60 3.50
C THR A 71 1.20 -8.85 2.17
N THR A 72 0.46 -7.74 2.16
CA THR A 72 0.29 -6.85 1.00
C THR A 72 0.61 -5.40 1.36
N GLY A 73 1.38 -4.70 0.50
CA GLY A 73 1.72 -3.29 0.70
C GLY A 73 0.51 -2.37 0.56
N MET A 74 -0.19 -2.45 -0.56
CA MET A 74 -1.34 -1.59 -0.87
C MET A 74 -2.41 -2.36 -1.64
N VAL A 75 -3.67 -2.19 -1.26
CA VAL A 75 -4.83 -2.74 -1.97
C VAL A 75 -5.73 -1.59 -2.42
N ILE A 76 -6.08 -1.57 -3.70
CA ILE A 76 -7.00 -0.61 -4.31
C ILE A 76 -8.26 -1.34 -4.74
N ASN A 77 -9.32 -1.18 -3.95
CA ASN A 77 -10.64 -1.74 -4.22
C ASN A 77 -11.57 -0.72 -4.89
N SER A 78 -11.49 0.56 -4.53
CA SER A 78 -12.36 1.59 -5.12
C SER A 78 -12.07 1.82 -6.60
N ASN A 79 -13.13 1.81 -7.40
CA ASN A 79 -13.07 2.14 -8.82
C ASN A 79 -12.60 3.58 -9.04
N ASP A 80 -12.07 3.84 -10.24
CA ASP A 80 -11.65 5.16 -10.71
C ASP A 80 -10.52 5.82 -9.88
N THR A 81 -9.93 5.10 -8.92
CA THR A 81 -8.82 5.59 -8.09
C THR A 81 -7.64 6.04 -8.96
N ILE A 82 -7.04 7.17 -8.61
CA ILE A 82 -5.81 7.66 -9.23
C ILE A 82 -4.63 7.41 -8.28
N ILE A 83 -3.64 6.65 -8.73
CA ILE A 83 -2.35 6.49 -8.07
C ILE A 83 -1.34 7.32 -8.86
N ASP A 84 -0.92 8.45 -8.30
CA ASP A 84 -0.01 9.37 -8.97
C ASP A 84 1.25 9.55 -8.12
N HIS A 85 2.31 8.86 -8.53
CA HIS A 85 3.57 8.69 -7.83
C HIS A 85 3.43 7.92 -6.51
N THR A 86 3.75 6.62 -6.57
CA THR A 86 3.88 5.76 -5.39
C THR A 86 5.20 4.99 -5.47
N TRP A 87 5.74 4.66 -4.30
CA TRP A 87 6.86 3.73 -4.18
C TRP A 87 6.56 2.72 -3.09
N LEU A 88 6.29 1.48 -3.48
CA LEU A 88 6.09 0.37 -2.56
C LEU A 88 7.37 -0.47 -2.56
N TRP A 89 8.10 -0.43 -1.45
CA TRP A 89 9.44 -0.96 -1.38
C TRP A 89 9.58 -1.94 -0.23
N ARG A 90 9.72 -3.23 -0.55
CA ARG A 90 10.25 -4.20 0.40
C ARG A 90 11.76 -3.99 0.47
N ALA A 91 12.28 -3.64 1.64
CA ALA A 91 13.65 -3.19 1.77
C ALA A 91 14.67 -4.26 1.33
N ASP A 92 15.60 -3.88 0.45
CA ASP A 92 16.74 -4.70 0.00
C ASP A 92 18.03 -4.46 0.81
N HIS A 93 18.09 -3.37 1.58
CA HIS A 93 19.23 -2.98 2.40
C HIS A 93 18.80 -2.32 3.73
N GLY A 94 19.78 -2.14 4.64
CA GLY A 94 19.56 -1.64 5.99
C GLY A 94 19.50 -2.76 7.04
N GLU A 95 18.85 -2.49 8.17
CA GLU A 95 18.68 -3.44 9.26
C GLU A 95 17.37 -4.22 9.13
N GLY A 96 17.33 -5.47 9.62
CA GLY A 96 16.12 -6.29 9.62
C GLY A 96 15.71 -6.84 8.24
N ILE A 97 16.67 -7.03 7.34
CA ILE A 97 16.43 -7.50 5.97
C ILE A 97 16.71 -9.00 5.84
N GLY A 98 15.90 -9.68 5.05
CA GLY A 98 16.10 -11.08 4.69
C GLY A 98 14.84 -11.69 4.09
N TRP A 99 14.98 -12.83 3.42
CA TRP A 99 13.85 -13.50 2.75
C TRP A 99 12.64 -13.68 3.66
N GLU A 100 12.89 -14.07 4.92
CA GLU A 100 11.87 -14.22 5.96
C GLU A 100 11.83 -13.07 6.99
N THR A 101 12.89 -12.27 7.11
CA THR A 101 13.01 -11.24 8.15
C THR A 101 12.05 -10.08 7.89
N ASN A 102 12.02 -9.57 6.66
CA ASN A 102 11.08 -8.55 6.19
C ASN A 102 10.20 -9.09 5.06
N ARG A 103 9.74 -10.34 5.20
CA ARG A 103 8.90 -10.97 4.19
C ARG A 103 7.68 -10.10 3.90
N SER A 104 7.44 -9.86 2.62
CA SER A 104 6.25 -9.22 2.10
C SER A 104 5.93 -9.82 0.75
N ASP A 105 4.79 -10.50 0.67
CA ASP A 105 4.48 -11.33 -0.49
C ASP A 105 4.00 -10.50 -1.68
N TYR A 106 3.20 -9.46 -1.46
CA TYR A 106 2.56 -8.69 -2.53
C TYR A 106 2.75 -7.18 -2.36
N GLY A 107 3.08 -6.47 -3.45
CA GLY A 107 3.30 -5.04 -3.42
C GLY A 107 2.00 -4.24 -3.53
N LEU A 108 1.51 -4.10 -4.74
CA LEU A 108 0.24 -3.47 -5.08
C LEU A 108 -0.74 -4.54 -5.55
N GLN A 109 -1.98 -4.50 -5.07
CA GLN A 109 -3.08 -5.28 -5.65
C GLN A 109 -4.19 -4.33 -6.08
N VAL A 110 -4.53 -4.33 -7.37
CA VAL A 110 -5.60 -3.49 -7.93
C VAL A 110 -6.79 -4.38 -8.27
N ASN A 111 -7.87 -4.21 -7.51
CA ASN A 111 -9.13 -4.90 -7.70
C ASN A 111 -10.20 -4.01 -8.34
N GLY A 112 -10.11 -2.69 -8.14
CA GLY A 112 -11.07 -1.72 -8.69
C GLY A 112 -10.96 -1.55 -10.21
N ASP A 113 -12.10 -1.27 -10.84
CA ASP A 113 -12.20 -0.95 -12.26
C ASP A 113 -11.71 0.49 -12.55
N ASN A 114 -11.19 0.72 -13.76
CA ASN A 114 -10.76 2.04 -14.25
C ASN A 114 -9.72 2.79 -13.40
N VAL A 115 -8.93 2.06 -12.61
CA VAL A 115 -7.82 2.64 -11.83
C VAL A 115 -6.71 3.12 -12.76
N LEU A 116 -6.18 4.31 -12.51
CA LEU A 116 -5.05 4.89 -13.25
C LEU A 116 -3.82 4.97 -12.35
N ALA A 117 -2.70 4.42 -12.81
CA ALA A 117 -1.40 4.58 -12.14
C ALA A 117 -0.41 5.35 -13.03
N THR A 118 0.10 6.48 -12.55
CA THR A 118 1.16 7.28 -13.19
C THR A 118 2.36 7.37 -12.26
N GLY A 119 3.53 6.91 -12.67
CA GLY A 119 4.70 6.84 -11.79
C GLY A 119 4.58 5.74 -10.72
N LEU A 120 4.36 4.50 -11.17
CA LEU A 120 4.27 3.31 -10.33
C LEU A 120 5.64 2.67 -10.13
N PHE A 121 6.15 2.70 -8.89
CA PHE A 121 7.41 2.05 -8.50
C PHE A 121 7.10 0.97 -7.45
N VAL A 122 7.35 -0.30 -7.76
CA VAL A 122 7.10 -1.41 -6.82
C VAL A 122 8.22 -2.43 -6.91
N GLU A 123 8.84 -2.75 -5.77
CA GLU A 123 10.12 -3.46 -5.78
C GLU A 123 10.28 -4.49 -4.65
N HIS A 124 10.89 -5.61 -5.04
CA HIS A 124 11.52 -6.64 -4.20
C HIS A 124 10.55 -7.49 -3.36
N PHE A 125 9.27 -7.53 -3.69
CA PHE A 125 8.32 -8.41 -3.00
C PHE A 125 8.65 -9.88 -3.24
N ASN A 126 8.29 -10.75 -2.30
CA ASN A 126 8.61 -12.17 -2.38
C ASN A 126 7.82 -12.88 -3.49
N LYS A 127 6.67 -12.34 -3.91
CA LYS A 127 5.85 -12.87 -5.01
C LYS A 127 5.58 -11.79 -6.07
N TYR A 128 4.32 -11.35 -6.24
CA TYR A 128 3.97 -10.37 -7.26
C TYR A 128 4.14 -8.96 -6.70
N ASP A 129 5.00 -8.18 -7.35
CA ASP A 129 5.15 -6.76 -7.04
C ASP A 129 3.86 -5.98 -7.37
N VAL A 130 3.19 -6.32 -8.48
CA VAL A 130 1.88 -5.78 -8.90
C VAL A 130 0.99 -6.90 -9.41
#